data_AF-A0A9X0HKF4-F1
#
_entry.id   AF-A0A9X0HKF4-F1
#
_cell.length_a   1.000
_cell.length_b   1.000
_cell.length_c   1.000
_cell.angle_alpha   90.00
_cell.angle_beta   90.00
_cell.angle_gamma   90.00
#
_symmetry.space_group_name_H-M   'P 1'
#
loop_
_entity.id
_entity.type
_entity.pdbx_description
1 polymer ?
#
loop_
_entity_poly.entity_id
_entity_poly.type
_entity_poly.pdbx_seq_one_letter_code
_entity_poly.pdbx_strand_id
1 'polypeptide(L)'
;MRWNVTPNYLLRFTLSRLLVLMIGLGLALPAAAQRFSNPLSAVKPALQRKLIKEEYAEALPELNRLLQTDSLNPNYLYLRAECRMFFKEHEAALLDYNKAERFAPNDGLLLASRGAAYMQLRRFPEALTDLNQAATTHPRQPLVFLCRGVCRLYTNDLPGALLDLNKAVEFGPNEDEVWTYRCIVQMVAGRYTEAKFSSAEQIRRHPKDPYGYANRALLQLIANNTTQAKQDAEQALKLKPADEQLQLISAFVAEKSGKQAQAQQRYDELAAKATSKGWLYLERGDLHMQTGNIAGATADWQRAADLGNTEAAERISAGFQAPLAK
;
A
#
# COMPACT_ATOMS: atom_id res chain seq x y z
N MET A 1 19.75 -33.84 -5.83
CA MET A 1 19.13 -33.38 -7.09
C MET A 1 19.54 -31.93 -7.29
N ARG A 2 20.31 -31.61 -8.34
CA ARG A 2 20.65 -30.22 -8.64
C ARG A 2 19.37 -29.49 -9.07
N TRP A 3 18.95 -28.48 -8.32
CA TRP A 3 17.96 -27.54 -8.82
C TRP A 3 18.62 -26.76 -9.97
N ASN A 4 18.29 -27.12 -11.21
CA ASN A 4 18.57 -26.28 -12.37
C ASN A 4 17.73 -25.01 -12.18
N VAL A 5 18.35 -23.98 -11.62
CA VAL A 5 17.80 -22.62 -11.60
C VAL A 5 17.74 -22.17 -13.05
N THR A 6 16.61 -22.41 -13.70
CA THR A 6 16.38 -21.92 -15.06
C THR A 6 16.31 -20.40 -15.03
N PRO A 7 16.67 -19.68 -16.10
CA PRO A 7 16.52 -18.23 -16.19
C PRO A 7 15.09 -17.74 -15.86
N ASN A 8 14.09 -18.57 -16.15
CA ASN A 8 12.69 -18.33 -15.79
C ASN A 8 12.42 -18.34 -14.28
N TYR A 9 13.22 -19.04 -13.49
CA TYR A 9 13.12 -19.07 -12.02
C TYR A 9 13.58 -17.72 -11.45
N LEU A 10 14.78 -17.24 -11.82
CA LEU A 10 15.28 -15.93 -11.38
C LEU A 10 14.38 -14.76 -11.80
N LEU A 11 13.79 -14.84 -13.00
CA LEU A 11 12.84 -13.84 -13.49
C LEU A 11 11.50 -13.88 -12.72
N ARG A 12 10.95 -15.08 -12.45
CA ARG A 12 9.76 -15.22 -11.58
C ARG A 12 10.02 -14.71 -10.16
N PHE A 13 11.21 -14.96 -9.62
CA PHE A 13 11.61 -14.49 -8.28
C PHE A 13 11.76 -12.97 -8.24
N THR A 14 12.42 -12.35 -9.22
CA THR A 14 12.51 -10.89 -9.28
C THR A 14 11.14 -10.23 -9.51
N LEU A 15 10.27 -10.81 -10.32
CA LEU A 15 8.91 -10.29 -10.55
C LEU A 15 8.00 -10.43 -9.33
N SER A 16 8.08 -11.53 -8.58
CA SER A 16 7.33 -11.71 -7.32
C SER A 16 7.84 -10.79 -6.21
N ARG A 17 9.15 -10.57 -6.11
CA ARG A 17 9.75 -9.56 -5.21
C ARG A 17 9.31 -8.14 -5.54
N LEU A 18 9.34 -7.79 -6.84
CA LEU A 18 8.83 -6.50 -7.33
C LEU A 18 7.34 -6.37 -7.04
N LEU A 19 6.55 -7.43 -7.16
CA LEU A 19 5.12 -7.44 -6.84
C LEU A 19 4.86 -7.05 -5.38
N VAL A 20 5.62 -7.59 -4.44
CA VAL A 20 5.49 -7.25 -3.00
C VAL A 20 5.90 -5.80 -2.74
N LEU A 21 6.99 -5.34 -3.36
CA LEU A 21 7.43 -3.93 -3.29
C LEU A 21 6.36 -2.97 -3.85
N MET A 22 5.72 -3.36 -4.94
CA MET A 22 4.65 -2.61 -5.61
C MET A 22 3.35 -2.60 -4.79
N ILE A 23 2.97 -3.70 -4.17
CA ILE A 23 1.77 -3.78 -3.33
C ILE A 23 1.98 -3.02 -2.00
N GLY A 24 3.19 -3.08 -1.41
CA GLY A 24 3.54 -2.35 -0.18
C GLY A 24 3.62 -0.83 -0.33
N LEU A 25 3.81 -0.31 -1.55
CA LEU A 25 3.70 1.12 -1.89
C LEU A 25 2.28 1.67 -1.69
N GLY A 26 1.29 0.79 -1.54
CA GLY A 26 -0.13 1.11 -1.54
C GLY A 26 -0.88 0.80 -0.24
N LEU A 27 -0.36 1.23 0.91
CA LEU A 27 -1.04 1.07 2.21
C LEU A 27 -1.59 2.39 2.79
N ALA A 28 -1.27 3.53 2.20
CA ALA A 28 -2.01 4.76 2.45
C ALA A 28 -3.27 4.72 1.56
N LEU A 29 -4.39 4.30 2.15
CA LEU A 29 -5.69 4.67 1.58
C LEU A 29 -5.84 6.19 1.79
N PRO A 30 -6.47 6.92 0.86
CA PRO A 30 -6.64 8.36 1.00
C PRO A 30 -7.28 8.68 2.35
N ALA A 31 -6.71 9.62 3.09
CA ALA A 31 -7.51 10.34 4.08
C ALA A 31 -8.58 11.06 3.27
N ALA A 32 -9.83 10.57 3.36
CA ALA A 32 -10.95 11.06 2.58
C ALA A 32 -11.36 12.45 3.08
N ALA A 33 -10.55 13.45 2.76
CA ALA A 33 -10.75 14.83 3.16
C ALA A 33 -10.92 15.71 1.93
N GLN A 34 -11.98 15.48 1.13
CA GLN A 34 -12.81 16.56 0.56
C GLN A 34 -13.99 16.13 -0.33
N ARG A 35 -15.15 16.78 -0.06
CA ARG A 35 -16.31 17.11 -0.94
C ARG A 35 -17.50 16.12 -1.07
N PHE A 36 -18.06 15.80 0.10
CA PHE A 36 -19.45 15.97 0.60
C PHE A 36 -20.74 15.81 -0.24
N SER A 37 -21.62 14.90 0.21
CA SER A 37 -22.77 15.18 1.12
C SER A 37 -22.24 15.23 2.57
N ASN A 38 -22.49 16.25 3.41
CA ASN A 38 -21.46 16.73 4.36
C ASN A 38 -21.59 16.28 5.85
N PRO A 39 -20.87 15.24 6.37
CA PRO A 39 -20.86 14.98 7.81
C PRO A 39 -20.28 16.15 8.61
N LEU A 40 -19.39 16.95 8.01
CA LEU A 40 -18.81 18.11 8.69
C LEU A 40 -19.82 19.26 8.88
N SER A 41 -20.91 19.34 8.10
CA SER A 41 -21.94 20.36 8.36
C SER A 41 -22.76 20.04 9.61
N ALA A 42 -22.67 18.81 10.13
CA ALA A 42 -23.35 18.41 11.37
C ALA A 42 -22.61 18.86 12.64
N VAL A 43 -21.37 19.35 12.53
CA VAL A 43 -20.54 19.79 13.66
C VAL A 43 -20.31 21.29 13.65
N LYS A 44 -19.97 21.85 14.82
CA LYS A 44 -19.66 23.28 14.95
C LYS A 44 -18.42 23.65 14.10
N PRO A 45 -18.32 24.90 13.61
CA PRO A 45 -17.19 25.34 12.78
C PRO A 45 -15.80 25.12 13.40
N ALA A 46 -15.70 25.15 14.74
CA ALA A 46 -14.45 24.85 15.44
C ALA A 46 -14.01 23.40 15.22
N LEU A 47 -14.90 22.42 15.44
CA LEU A 47 -14.62 21.01 15.22
C LEU A 47 -14.42 20.68 13.73
N GLN A 48 -15.22 21.30 12.86
CA GLN A 48 -15.03 21.18 11.40
C GLN A 48 -13.62 21.60 10.99
N ARG A 49 -13.10 22.73 11.49
CA ARG A 49 -11.73 23.18 11.19
C ARG A 49 -10.68 22.18 11.64
N LYS A 50 -10.82 21.61 12.85
CA LYS A 50 -9.91 20.58 13.35
C LYS A 50 -9.86 19.38 12.41
N LEU A 51 -11.03 18.87 12.01
CA LEU A 51 -11.14 17.72 11.11
C LEU A 51 -10.57 18.00 9.71
N ILE A 52 -10.79 19.22 9.17
CA ILE A 52 -10.22 19.63 7.88
C ILE A 52 -8.69 19.77 7.95
N LYS A 53 -8.17 20.18 9.11
CA LYS A 53 -6.72 20.29 9.36
C LYS A 53 -6.09 18.99 9.86
N GLU A 54 -6.86 17.90 9.93
CA GLU A 54 -6.39 16.60 10.41
C GLU A 54 -5.89 16.62 11.87
N GLU A 55 -6.41 17.55 12.68
CA GLU A 55 -6.16 17.67 14.12
C GLU A 55 -6.99 16.61 14.89
N TYR A 56 -6.86 15.35 14.49
CA TYR A 56 -7.72 14.24 14.94
C TYR A 56 -7.60 13.95 16.44
N ALA A 57 -6.42 14.18 17.04
CA ALA A 57 -6.19 14.03 18.48
C ALA A 57 -7.07 14.98 19.31
N GLU A 58 -7.35 16.17 18.77
CA GLU A 58 -8.20 17.17 19.42
C GLU A 58 -9.68 17.03 19.04
N ALA A 59 -9.97 16.48 17.86
CA ALA A 59 -11.33 16.25 17.38
C ALA A 59 -12.00 15.05 18.06
N LEU A 60 -11.26 13.96 18.27
CA LEU A 60 -11.79 12.69 18.80
C LEU A 60 -12.49 12.83 20.17
N PRO A 61 -11.93 13.53 21.19
CA PRO A 61 -12.62 13.73 22.47
C PRO A 61 -13.90 14.55 22.35
N GLU A 62 -13.96 15.49 21.40
CA GLU A 62 -15.16 16.30 21.15
C GLU A 62 -16.28 15.46 20.52
N LEU A 63 -15.94 14.62 19.52
CA LEU A 63 -16.87 13.66 18.92
C LEU A 63 -17.38 12.63 19.95
N ASN A 64 -16.53 12.17 20.87
CA ASN A 64 -16.96 11.30 21.96
C ASN A 64 -18.01 11.96 22.86
N ARG A 65 -17.86 13.25 23.18
CA ARG A 65 -18.87 13.99 23.95
C ARG A 65 -20.18 14.17 23.18
N LEU A 66 -20.11 14.47 21.88
CA LEU A 66 -21.31 14.58 21.03
C LEU A 66 -22.09 13.26 20.99
N LEU A 67 -21.39 12.13 20.93
CA LEU A 67 -22.00 10.80 20.95
C LEU A 67 -22.47 10.34 22.34
N GLN A 68 -22.13 11.04 23.43
CA GLN A 68 -22.77 10.82 24.73
C GLN A 68 -24.19 11.42 24.74
N THR A 69 -24.39 12.55 24.06
CA THR A 69 -25.69 13.23 23.99
C THR A 69 -26.58 12.72 22.86
N ASP A 70 -25.99 12.40 21.71
CA ASP A 70 -26.69 11.90 20.52
C ASP A 70 -25.93 10.67 19.98
N SER A 71 -26.12 9.54 20.66
CA SER A 71 -25.33 8.31 20.46
C SER A 71 -25.54 7.62 19.11
N LEU A 72 -26.59 7.99 18.37
CA LEU A 72 -26.98 7.37 17.11
C LEU A 72 -26.82 8.29 15.90
N ASN A 73 -26.24 9.49 16.08
CA ASN A 73 -26.01 10.42 14.99
C ASN A 73 -25.05 9.83 13.95
N PRO A 74 -25.50 9.54 12.70
CA PRO A 74 -24.66 8.89 11.70
C PRO A 74 -23.46 9.75 11.30
N ASN A 75 -23.59 11.08 11.33
CA ASN A 75 -22.48 11.98 11.00
C ASN A 75 -21.39 11.96 12.09
N TYR A 76 -21.78 11.97 13.37
CA TYR A 76 -20.79 11.90 14.47
C TYR A 76 -20.11 10.54 14.52
N LEU A 77 -20.86 9.46 14.28
CA LEU A 77 -20.32 8.11 14.15
C LEU A 77 -19.33 8.03 12.99
N TYR A 78 -19.70 8.52 11.81
CA TYR A 78 -18.81 8.59 10.65
C TYR A 78 -17.53 9.38 10.96
N LEU A 79 -17.64 10.60 11.49
CA LEU A 79 -16.47 11.44 11.77
C LEU A 79 -15.57 10.84 12.85
N ARG A 80 -16.14 10.14 13.84
CA ARG A 80 -15.34 9.42 14.84
C ARG A 80 -14.64 8.22 14.20
N ALA A 81 -15.31 7.50 13.31
CA ALA A 81 -14.70 6.41 12.56
C ALA A 81 -13.51 6.88 11.72
N GLU A 82 -13.60 8.04 11.05
CA GLU A 82 -12.47 8.65 10.33
C GLU A 82 -11.29 8.97 11.27
N CYS A 83 -11.56 9.52 12.46
CA CYS A 83 -10.51 9.74 13.47
C CYS A 83 -9.86 8.41 13.90
N ARG A 84 -10.66 7.36 14.11
CA ARG A 84 -10.17 6.03 14.48
C ARG A 84 -9.35 5.39 13.37
N MET A 85 -9.73 5.59 12.11
CA MET A 85 -8.95 5.16 10.94
C MET A 85 -7.57 5.81 10.94
N PHE A 86 -7.47 7.10 11.25
CA PHE A 86 -6.19 7.81 11.41
C PHE A 86 -5.32 7.20 12.52
N PHE A 87 -5.92 6.84 13.67
CA PHE A 87 -5.22 6.17 14.77
C PHE A 87 -5.00 4.67 14.55
N LYS A 88 -5.34 4.13 13.37
CA LYS A 88 -5.24 2.70 13.02
C LYS A 88 -6.09 1.78 13.90
N GLU A 89 -7.13 2.32 14.53
CA GLU A 89 -8.12 1.58 15.31
C GLU A 89 -9.21 1.02 14.38
N HIS A 90 -8.81 0.19 13.42
CA HIS A 90 -9.66 -0.21 12.29
C HIS A 90 -10.92 -0.99 12.71
N GLU A 91 -10.83 -1.89 13.69
CA GLU A 91 -11.98 -2.59 14.24
C GLU A 91 -12.96 -1.63 14.92
N ALA A 92 -12.45 -0.65 15.68
CA ALA A 92 -13.28 0.34 16.35
C ALA A 92 -13.92 1.31 15.35
N ALA A 93 -13.23 1.65 14.25
CA ALA A 93 -13.79 2.41 13.15
C ALA A 93 -14.94 1.63 12.48
N LEU A 94 -14.77 0.33 12.20
CA LEU A 94 -15.82 -0.52 11.65
C LEU A 94 -17.07 -0.57 12.53
N LEU A 95 -16.91 -0.62 13.86
CA LEU A 95 -18.05 -0.58 14.77
C LEU A 95 -18.88 0.71 14.60
N ASP A 96 -18.22 1.84 14.39
CA ASP A 96 -18.90 3.12 14.17
C ASP A 96 -19.51 3.22 12.77
N TYR A 97 -18.79 2.81 11.71
CA TYR A 97 -19.34 2.76 10.36
C TYR A 97 -20.56 1.84 10.28
N ASN A 98 -20.52 0.67 10.91
CA ASN A 98 -21.66 -0.25 10.97
C ASN A 98 -22.86 0.34 11.69
N LYS A 99 -22.65 1.15 12.73
CA LYS A 99 -23.74 1.87 13.39
C LYS A 99 -24.28 2.97 12.49
N ALA A 100 -23.40 3.77 11.88
CA ALA A 100 -23.79 4.86 11.00
C ALA A 100 -24.60 4.37 9.79
N GLU A 101 -24.20 3.24 9.18
CA GLU A 101 -24.88 2.64 8.02
C GLU A 101 -26.32 2.23 8.33
N ARG A 102 -26.62 1.79 9.56
CA ARG A 102 -28.00 1.46 9.97
C ARG A 102 -28.93 2.67 9.95
N PHE A 103 -28.39 3.88 10.13
CA PHE A 103 -29.18 5.12 10.20
C PHE A 103 -29.04 5.98 8.93
N ALA A 104 -28.04 5.72 8.10
CA ALA A 104 -27.85 6.32 6.78
C ALA A 104 -27.52 5.22 5.75
N PRO A 105 -28.49 4.35 5.42
CA PRO A 105 -28.26 3.22 4.53
C PRO A 105 -27.97 3.70 3.10
N ASN A 106 -27.16 2.94 2.37
CA ASN A 106 -26.79 3.23 0.98
C ASN A 106 -26.03 4.55 0.76
N ASP A 107 -25.49 5.19 1.80
CA ASP A 107 -24.57 6.32 1.60
C ASP A 107 -23.24 5.80 1.03
N GLY A 108 -22.94 6.15 -0.22
CA GLY A 108 -21.77 5.62 -0.92
C GLY A 108 -20.43 6.08 -0.35
N LEU A 109 -20.37 7.24 0.32
CA LEU A 109 -19.15 7.68 0.99
C LEU A 109 -18.91 6.85 2.26
N LEU A 110 -19.95 6.67 3.07
CA LEU A 110 -19.91 5.79 4.24
C LEU A 110 -19.48 4.38 3.84
N LEU A 111 -20.08 3.82 2.79
CA LEU A 111 -19.74 2.50 2.27
C LEU A 111 -18.30 2.45 1.76
N ALA A 112 -17.81 3.48 1.08
CA ALA A 112 -16.42 3.55 0.64
C ALA A 112 -15.44 3.59 1.82
N SER A 113 -15.70 4.40 2.84
CA SER A 113 -14.90 4.46 4.07
C SER A 113 -14.94 3.15 4.86
N ARG A 114 -16.10 2.49 4.95
CA ARG A 114 -16.23 1.16 5.57
C ARG A 114 -15.46 0.10 4.79
N GLY A 115 -15.55 0.13 3.46
CA GLY A 115 -14.75 -0.70 2.57
C GLY A 115 -13.24 -0.49 2.76
N ALA A 116 -12.80 0.76 2.93
CA ALA A 116 -11.41 1.08 3.26
C ALA A 116 -10.97 0.47 4.60
N ALA A 117 -11.82 0.54 5.64
CA ALA A 117 -11.55 -0.10 6.92
C ALA A 117 -11.45 -1.63 6.81
N TYR A 118 -12.34 -2.27 6.03
CA TYR A 118 -12.23 -3.70 5.73
C TYR A 118 -10.92 -4.05 5.00
N MET A 119 -10.47 -3.22 4.05
CA MET A 119 -9.19 -3.43 3.36
C MET A 119 -7.99 -3.39 4.33
N GLN A 120 -7.98 -2.44 5.28
CA GLN A 120 -6.92 -2.36 6.30
C GLN A 120 -6.88 -3.61 7.19
N LEU A 121 -8.05 -4.24 7.42
CA LEU A 121 -8.17 -5.51 8.12
C LEU A 121 -8.00 -6.75 7.22
N ARG A 122 -7.59 -6.58 5.94
CA ARG A 122 -7.47 -7.66 4.94
C ARG A 122 -8.78 -8.41 4.66
N ARG A 123 -9.93 -7.82 4.98
CA ARG A 123 -11.28 -8.35 4.75
C ARG A 123 -11.80 -7.93 3.37
N PHE A 124 -11.08 -8.37 2.34
CA PHE A 124 -11.33 -7.94 0.95
C PHE A 124 -12.72 -8.30 0.40
N PRO A 125 -13.32 -9.47 0.70
CA PRO A 125 -14.68 -9.77 0.26
C PRO A 125 -15.71 -8.77 0.76
N GLU A 126 -15.67 -8.44 2.06
CA GLU A 126 -16.58 -7.44 2.65
C GLU A 126 -16.32 -6.04 2.08
N ALA A 127 -15.04 -5.67 1.87
CA ALA A 127 -14.69 -4.42 1.22
C ALA A 127 -15.28 -4.32 -0.19
N LEU A 128 -15.17 -5.37 -1.00
CA LEU A 128 -15.72 -5.38 -2.37
C LEU A 128 -17.25 -5.25 -2.38
N THR A 129 -17.95 -5.87 -1.43
CA THR A 129 -19.41 -5.71 -1.30
C THR A 129 -19.78 -4.25 -1.10
N ASP A 130 -19.18 -3.58 -0.12
CA ASP A 130 -19.46 -2.16 0.15
C ASP A 130 -19.05 -1.26 -1.02
N LEU A 131 -17.87 -1.48 -1.59
CA LEU A 131 -17.33 -0.67 -2.68
C LEU A 131 -18.12 -0.83 -3.99
N ASN A 132 -18.71 -2.01 -4.22
CA ASN A 132 -19.63 -2.22 -5.34
C ASN A 132 -20.92 -1.40 -5.16
N GLN A 133 -21.49 -1.40 -3.96
CA GLN A 133 -22.68 -0.63 -3.64
C GLN A 133 -22.40 0.89 -3.66
N ALA A 134 -21.24 1.32 -3.15
CA ALA A 134 -20.76 2.69 -3.25
C ALA A 134 -20.63 3.16 -4.71
N ALA A 135 -20.12 2.30 -5.59
CA ALA A 135 -19.97 2.63 -7.02
C ALA A 135 -21.32 2.78 -7.74
N THR A 136 -22.36 2.11 -7.25
CA THR A 136 -23.73 2.27 -7.77
C THR A 136 -24.38 3.56 -7.30
N THR A 137 -24.18 3.94 -6.03
CA THR A 137 -24.81 5.12 -5.44
C THR A 137 -24.07 6.43 -5.76
N HIS A 138 -22.75 6.36 -5.92
CA HIS A 138 -21.88 7.50 -6.24
C HIS A 138 -21.04 7.20 -7.50
N PRO A 139 -21.67 7.08 -8.68
CA PRO A 139 -21.03 6.55 -9.90
C PRO A 139 -19.96 7.47 -10.51
N ARG A 140 -19.75 8.66 -9.95
CA ARG A 140 -18.76 9.65 -10.40
C ARG A 140 -17.78 10.07 -9.31
N GLN A 141 -17.72 9.35 -8.18
CA GLN A 141 -16.79 9.67 -7.11
C GLN A 141 -15.44 8.96 -7.35
N PRO A 142 -14.33 9.68 -7.62
CA PRO A 142 -13.04 9.06 -7.92
C PRO A 142 -12.53 8.12 -6.82
N LEU A 143 -12.71 8.53 -5.56
CA LEU A 143 -12.29 7.78 -4.38
C LEU A 143 -12.90 6.36 -4.33
N VAL A 144 -14.16 6.22 -4.74
CA VAL A 144 -14.85 4.92 -4.74
C VAL A 144 -14.17 3.95 -5.70
N PHE A 145 -13.86 4.42 -6.91
CA PHE A 145 -13.19 3.60 -7.91
C PHE A 145 -11.71 3.38 -7.58
N LEU A 146 -11.05 4.35 -6.94
CA LEU A 146 -9.72 4.14 -6.39
C LEU A 146 -9.72 2.99 -5.37
N CYS A 147 -10.52 3.09 -4.31
CA CYS A 147 -10.59 2.05 -3.28
C CYS A 147 -10.98 0.69 -3.85
N ARG A 148 -11.96 0.64 -4.77
CA ARG A 148 -12.36 -0.63 -5.42
C ARG A 148 -11.28 -1.20 -6.32
N GLY A 149 -10.58 -0.35 -7.08
CA GLY A 149 -9.47 -0.76 -7.93
C GLY A 149 -8.31 -1.33 -7.12
N VAL A 150 -7.98 -0.69 -5.98
CA VAL A 150 -6.98 -1.21 -5.04
C VAL A 150 -7.43 -2.53 -4.43
N CYS A 151 -8.69 -2.63 -3.98
CA CYS A 151 -9.22 -3.88 -3.44
C CYS A 151 -9.13 -5.03 -4.46
N ARG A 152 -9.48 -4.77 -5.71
CA ARG A 152 -9.37 -5.72 -6.83
C ARG A 152 -7.92 -6.13 -7.13
N LEU A 153 -6.96 -5.22 -7.02
CA LEU A 153 -5.54 -5.57 -7.10
C LEU A 153 -5.16 -6.60 -6.02
N TYR A 154 -5.59 -6.41 -4.77
CA TYR A 154 -5.31 -7.35 -3.68
C TYR A 154 -6.03 -8.69 -3.84
N THR A 155 -7.16 -8.73 -4.54
CA THR A 155 -7.86 -9.98 -4.91
C THR A 155 -7.43 -10.51 -6.29
N ASN A 156 -6.35 -9.98 -6.87
CA ASN A 156 -5.78 -10.39 -8.17
C ASN A 156 -6.72 -10.23 -9.38
N ASP A 157 -7.75 -9.38 -9.30
CA ASP A 157 -8.58 -8.96 -10.43
C ASP A 157 -7.94 -7.74 -11.11
N LEU A 158 -6.84 -7.98 -11.82
CA LEU A 158 -6.09 -6.92 -12.50
C LEU A 158 -6.91 -6.20 -13.59
N PRO A 159 -7.71 -6.88 -14.43
CA PRO A 159 -8.55 -6.21 -15.42
C PRO A 159 -9.59 -5.30 -14.77
N GLY A 160 -10.28 -5.78 -13.73
CA GLY A 160 -11.25 -4.98 -12.98
C GLY A 160 -10.61 -3.83 -12.21
N ALA A 161 -9.38 -4.01 -11.70
CA ALA A 161 -8.61 -2.96 -11.06
C ALA A 161 -8.24 -1.84 -12.04
N LEU A 162 -7.74 -2.17 -13.24
CA LEU A 162 -7.44 -1.18 -14.28
C LEU A 162 -8.68 -0.44 -14.74
N LEU A 163 -9.81 -1.15 -14.90
CA LEU A 163 -11.08 -0.52 -15.27
C LEU A 163 -11.50 0.55 -14.27
N ASP A 164 -11.42 0.24 -12.97
CA ASP A 164 -11.79 1.20 -11.93
C ASP A 164 -10.79 2.35 -11.82
N LEU A 165 -9.49 2.07 -11.87
CA LEU A 165 -8.47 3.13 -11.80
C LEU A 165 -8.54 4.07 -13.01
N ASN A 166 -8.88 3.57 -14.20
CA ASN A 166 -9.15 4.42 -15.36
C ASN A 166 -10.37 5.33 -15.14
N LYS A 167 -11.45 4.82 -14.53
CA LYS A 167 -12.61 5.63 -14.14
C LYS A 167 -12.25 6.68 -13.10
N ALA A 168 -11.43 6.34 -12.10
CA ALA A 168 -10.96 7.30 -11.11
C ALA A 168 -10.18 8.46 -11.77
N VAL A 169 -9.30 8.15 -12.74
CA VAL A 169 -8.60 9.18 -13.54
C VAL A 169 -9.58 10.06 -14.33
N GLU A 170 -10.61 9.47 -14.94
CA GLU A 170 -11.63 10.19 -15.72
C GLU A 170 -12.45 11.16 -14.85
N PHE A 171 -12.85 10.73 -13.66
CA PHE A 171 -13.76 11.50 -12.80
C PHE A 171 -13.08 12.60 -11.98
N GLY A 172 -11.76 12.54 -11.79
CA GLY A 172 -11.07 13.57 -11.04
C GLY A 172 -9.64 13.16 -10.69
N PRO A 173 -8.62 13.79 -11.28
CA PRO A 173 -7.23 13.36 -11.15
C PRO A 173 -6.54 13.86 -9.87
N ASN A 174 -7.29 14.40 -8.89
CA ASN A 174 -6.71 15.06 -7.71
C ASN A 174 -6.18 14.09 -6.65
N GLU A 175 -6.35 12.78 -6.84
CA GLU A 175 -5.79 11.76 -5.96
C GLU A 175 -4.51 11.22 -6.61
N ASP A 176 -3.35 11.70 -6.18
CA ASP A 176 -2.00 11.31 -6.64
C ASP A 176 -1.83 9.77 -6.62
N GLU A 177 -2.50 9.14 -5.66
CA GLU A 177 -2.62 7.72 -5.44
C GLU A 177 -3.18 6.98 -6.66
N VAL A 178 -4.12 7.55 -7.42
CA VAL A 178 -4.71 6.87 -8.58
C VAL A 178 -3.64 6.53 -9.62
N TRP A 179 -2.72 7.46 -9.88
CA TRP A 179 -1.61 7.22 -10.81
C TRP A 179 -0.61 6.21 -10.25
N THR A 180 -0.37 6.25 -8.94
CA THR A 180 0.45 5.27 -8.22
C THR A 180 -0.08 3.86 -8.43
N TYR A 181 -1.35 3.62 -8.07
CA TYR A 181 -1.96 2.30 -8.16
C TYR A 181 -2.16 1.87 -9.60
N ARG A 182 -2.48 2.79 -10.53
CA ARG A 182 -2.58 2.46 -11.94
C ARG A 182 -1.25 1.99 -12.50
N CYS A 183 -0.15 2.67 -12.17
CA CYS A 183 1.20 2.24 -12.53
C CYS A 183 1.50 0.85 -11.96
N ILE A 184 1.23 0.64 -10.67
CA ILE A 184 1.43 -0.66 -10.02
C ILE A 184 0.65 -1.76 -10.75
N VAL A 185 -0.66 -1.62 -10.92
CA VAL A 185 -1.49 -2.64 -11.58
C VAL A 185 -0.99 -2.91 -13.00
N GLN A 186 -0.59 -1.88 -13.74
CA GLN A 186 -0.01 -2.05 -15.08
C GLN A 186 1.31 -2.84 -15.04
N MET A 187 2.20 -2.57 -14.07
CA MET A 187 3.43 -3.35 -13.89
C MET A 187 3.14 -4.80 -13.54
N VAL A 188 2.20 -5.05 -12.61
CA VAL A 188 1.78 -6.42 -12.23
C VAL A 188 1.18 -7.15 -13.44
N ALA A 189 0.40 -6.46 -14.26
CA ALA A 189 -0.19 -7.00 -15.48
C ALA A 189 0.82 -7.12 -16.65
N GLY A 190 2.10 -6.80 -16.47
CA GLY A 190 3.12 -6.82 -17.52
C GLY A 190 3.00 -5.72 -18.58
N ARG A 191 2.14 -4.72 -18.37
CA ARG A 191 1.87 -3.57 -19.25
C ARG A 191 2.90 -2.46 -19.04
N TYR A 192 4.18 -2.77 -19.22
CA TYR A 192 5.28 -1.88 -18.83
C TYR A 192 5.31 -0.55 -19.60
N THR A 193 4.89 -0.53 -20.87
CA THR A 193 4.79 0.73 -21.64
C THR A 193 3.75 1.68 -21.05
N GLU A 194 2.59 1.15 -20.66
CA GLU A 194 1.53 1.93 -20.02
C GLU A 194 1.94 2.39 -18.62
N ALA A 195 2.62 1.51 -17.86
CA ALA A 195 3.16 1.85 -16.54
C ALA A 195 4.19 2.99 -16.60
N LYS A 196 5.09 2.97 -17.60
CA LYS A 196 6.03 4.08 -17.84
C LYS A 196 5.30 5.40 -18.03
N PHE A 197 4.22 5.42 -18.82
CA PHE A 197 3.40 6.61 -18.99
C PHE A 197 2.76 7.06 -17.67
N SER A 198 2.13 6.14 -16.91
CA SER A 198 1.50 6.46 -15.62
C SER A 198 2.49 7.03 -14.60
N SER A 199 3.70 6.45 -14.48
CA SER A 199 4.75 6.99 -13.59
C SER A 199 5.24 8.38 -14.01
N ALA A 200 5.34 8.63 -15.33
CA ALA A 200 5.75 9.94 -15.85
C ALA A 200 4.69 11.01 -15.58
N GLU A 201 3.40 10.66 -15.76
CA GLU A 201 2.29 11.55 -15.44
C GLU A 201 2.22 11.87 -13.95
N GLN A 202 2.45 10.89 -13.08
CA GLN A 202 2.53 11.11 -11.63
C GLN A 202 3.60 12.15 -11.27
N ILE A 203 4.84 11.95 -11.77
CA ILE A 203 5.95 12.88 -11.53
C ILE A 203 5.67 14.26 -12.12
N ARG A 204 5.07 14.33 -13.32
CA ARG A 204 4.76 15.60 -14.00
C ARG A 204 3.74 16.43 -13.22
N ARG A 205 2.71 15.78 -12.67
CA ARG A 205 1.63 16.44 -11.92
C ARG A 205 2.03 16.74 -10.48
N HIS A 206 2.75 15.82 -9.84
CA HIS A 206 3.12 15.88 -8.43
C HIS A 206 4.62 15.61 -8.25
N PRO A 207 5.50 16.54 -8.67
CA PRO A 207 6.96 16.34 -8.63
C PRO A 207 7.56 16.23 -7.22
N LYS A 208 6.76 16.47 -6.18
CA LYS A 208 7.15 16.30 -4.78
C LYS A 208 6.61 15.02 -4.15
N ASP A 209 5.75 14.28 -4.85
CA ASP A 209 5.31 12.96 -4.43
C ASP A 209 6.43 11.94 -4.68
N PRO A 210 6.95 11.25 -3.64
CA PRO A 210 8.02 10.27 -3.80
C PRO A 210 7.61 9.05 -4.63
N TYR A 211 6.33 8.68 -4.67
CA TYR A 211 5.91 7.38 -5.20
C TYR A 211 5.99 7.30 -6.73
N GLY A 212 5.92 8.43 -7.44
CA GLY A 212 6.16 8.48 -8.88
C GLY A 212 7.59 8.08 -9.23
N TYR A 213 8.55 8.60 -8.46
CA TYR A 213 9.97 8.23 -8.59
C TYR A 213 10.20 6.77 -8.17
N ALA A 214 9.58 6.31 -7.08
CA ALA A 214 9.70 4.92 -6.64
C ALA A 214 9.20 3.93 -7.71
N ASN A 215 8.01 4.19 -8.28
CA ASN A 215 7.46 3.39 -9.37
C ASN A 215 8.36 3.40 -10.61
N ARG A 216 8.90 4.57 -10.98
CA ARG A 216 9.85 4.67 -12.09
C ARG A 216 11.14 3.90 -11.80
N ALA A 217 11.66 3.94 -10.57
CA ALA A 217 12.83 3.17 -10.18
C ALA A 217 12.62 1.66 -10.38
N LEU A 218 11.46 1.15 -9.95
CA LEU A 218 11.10 -0.26 -10.14
C LEU A 218 10.95 -0.62 -11.63
N LEU A 219 10.35 0.25 -12.45
CA LEU A 219 10.28 0.07 -13.91
C LEU A 219 11.67 0.05 -14.56
N GLN A 220 12.59 0.89 -14.08
CA GLN A 220 13.97 0.90 -14.58
C GLN A 220 14.73 -0.36 -14.20
N LEU A 221 14.48 -0.92 -13.01
CA LEU A 221 15.02 -2.24 -12.64
C LEU A 221 14.50 -3.36 -13.56
N ILE A 222 13.20 -3.35 -13.89
CA ILE A 222 12.62 -4.30 -14.86
C ILE A 222 13.29 -4.16 -16.22
N ALA A 223 13.62 -2.93 -16.62
CA ALA A 223 14.37 -2.63 -17.84
C ALA A 223 15.89 -2.85 -17.72
N ASN A 224 16.39 -3.36 -16.60
CA ASN A 224 17.81 -3.54 -16.28
C ASN A 224 18.66 -2.24 -16.31
N ASN A 225 18.01 -1.08 -16.17
CA ASN A 225 18.63 0.25 -16.11
C ASN A 225 18.95 0.65 -14.67
N THR A 226 19.90 -0.05 -14.04
CA THR A 226 20.23 0.11 -12.61
C THR A 226 20.71 1.52 -12.24
N THR A 227 21.42 2.22 -13.14
CA THR A 227 21.86 3.61 -12.92
C THR A 227 20.69 4.58 -12.74
N GLN A 228 19.67 4.51 -13.61
CA GLN A 228 18.49 5.36 -13.53
C GLN A 228 17.59 4.94 -12.35
N ALA A 229 17.46 3.63 -12.11
CA ALA A 229 16.73 3.12 -10.96
C ALA A 229 17.29 3.68 -9.64
N LYS A 230 18.62 3.74 -9.51
CA LYS A 230 19.29 4.31 -8.34
C LYS A 230 18.98 5.79 -8.15
N GLN A 231 19.07 6.59 -9.22
CA GLN A 231 18.76 8.02 -9.17
C GLN A 231 17.33 8.28 -8.70
N ASP A 232 16.37 7.52 -9.24
CA ASP A 232 14.97 7.64 -8.88
C ASP A 232 14.68 7.19 -7.44
N ALA A 233 15.28 6.08 -6.99
CA ALA A 233 15.12 5.62 -5.62
C ALA A 233 15.75 6.59 -4.60
N GLU A 234 16.88 7.23 -4.94
CA GLU A 234 17.50 8.27 -4.13
C GLU A 234 16.64 9.53 -4.07
N GLN A 235 16.03 9.93 -5.18
CA GLN A 235 15.10 11.06 -5.22
C GLN A 235 13.83 10.79 -4.41
N ALA A 236 13.24 9.59 -4.51
CA ALA A 236 12.08 9.21 -3.71
C ALA A 236 12.40 9.26 -2.21
N LEU A 237 13.55 8.70 -1.80
CA LEU A 237 13.96 8.69 -0.41
C LEU A 237 14.31 10.11 0.09
N LYS A 238 14.86 10.98 -0.75
CA LYS A 238 15.11 12.40 -0.40
C LYS A 238 13.81 13.13 -0.09
N LEU A 239 12.74 12.86 -0.83
CA LEU A 239 11.43 13.48 -0.62
C LEU A 239 10.76 13.01 0.66
N LYS A 240 10.91 11.73 1.02
CA LYS A 240 10.32 11.17 2.26
C LYS A 240 11.27 10.17 2.95
N PRO A 241 12.29 10.65 3.68
CA PRO A 241 13.37 9.80 4.20
C PRO A 241 12.93 8.76 5.23
N ALA A 242 11.89 9.07 6.01
CA ALA A 242 11.39 8.18 7.06
C ALA A 242 10.45 7.09 6.55
N ASP A 243 10.08 7.10 5.26
CA ASP A 243 9.18 6.11 4.69
C ASP A 243 9.88 4.75 4.54
N GLU A 244 9.40 3.78 5.31
CA GLU A 244 9.97 2.44 5.36
C GLU A 244 9.89 1.73 4.00
N GLN A 245 8.83 1.95 3.23
CA GLN A 245 8.68 1.33 1.92
C GLN A 245 9.70 1.88 0.92
N LEU A 246 9.92 3.19 0.94
CA LEU A 246 10.93 3.83 0.09
C LEU A 246 12.35 3.43 0.49
N GLN A 247 12.63 3.31 1.79
CA GLN A 247 13.90 2.77 2.29
C GLN A 247 14.16 1.37 1.73
N LEU A 248 13.14 0.54 1.71
CA LEU A 248 13.23 -0.85 1.26
C LEU A 248 13.35 -0.98 -0.26
N ILE A 249 12.63 -0.16 -1.04
CA ILE A 249 12.87 -0.02 -2.49
C ILE A 249 14.30 0.43 -2.75
N SER A 250 14.81 1.37 -1.96
CA SER A 250 16.19 1.84 -2.09
C SER A 250 17.20 0.73 -1.78
N ALA A 251 16.95 -0.11 -0.76
CA ALA A 251 17.78 -1.28 -0.45
C ALA A 251 17.78 -2.28 -1.61
N PHE A 252 16.61 -2.59 -2.15
CA PHE A 252 16.44 -3.49 -3.29
C PHE A 252 17.14 -2.97 -4.56
N VAL A 253 17.02 -1.67 -4.85
CA VAL A 253 17.73 -1.04 -5.97
C VAL A 253 19.24 -1.10 -5.77
N ALA A 254 19.74 -0.91 -4.55
CA ALA A 254 21.16 -1.06 -4.24
C ALA A 254 21.65 -2.50 -4.44
N GLU A 255 20.86 -3.51 -4.02
CA GLU A 255 21.13 -4.94 -4.27
C GLU A 255 21.28 -5.19 -5.78
N LYS A 256 20.27 -4.80 -6.58
CA LYS A 256 20.27 -5.02 -8.03
C LYS A 256 21.31 -4.21 -8.79
N SER A 257 21.81 -3.13 -8.19
CA SER A 257 22.93 -2.34 -8.72
C SER A 257 24.31 -2.93 -8.39
N GLY A 258 24.39 -4.11 -7.75
CA GLY A 258 25.66 -4.74 -7.35
C GLY A 258 26.30 -4.14 -6.11
N LYS A 259 25.61 -3.24 -5.39
CA LYS A 259 26.12 -2.59 -4.17
C LYS A 259 25.70 -3.36 -2.92
N GLN A 260 26.13 -4.62 -2.82
CA GLN A 260 25.70 -5.55 -1.77
C GLN A 260 25.92 -5.01 -0.34
N ALA A 261 27.07 -4.38 -0.06
CA ALA A 261 27.33 -3.81 1.26
C ALA A 261 26.36 -2.68 1.64
N GLN A 262 26.00 -1.81 0.67
CA GLN A 262 25.03 -0.74 0.88
C GLN A 262 23.61 -1.29 1.06
N ALA A 263 23.26 -2.33 0.31
CA ALA A 263 21.98 -3.02 0.46
C ALA A 263 21.87 -3.66 1.85
N GLN A 264 22.90 -4.40 2.27
CA GLN A 264 22.99 -5.05 3.57
C GLN A 264 22.78 -4.05 4.71
N GLN A 265 23.53 -2.95 4.70
CA GLN A 265 23.39 -1.88 5.70
C GLN A 265 21.94 -1.39 5.81
N ARG A 266 21.28 -1.13 4.67
CA ARG A 266 19.90 -0.64 4.65
C ARG A 266 18.91 -1.68 5.18
N TYR A 267 19.09 -2.95 4.81
CA TYR A 267 18.26 -4.04 5.33
C TYR A 267 18.43 -4.20 6.85
N ASP A 268 19.66 -4.05 7.36
CA ASP A 268 19.94 -4.12 8.80
C ASP A 268 19.34 -2.95 9.57
N GLU A 269 19.45 -1.72 9.04
CA GLU A 269 18.81 -0.52 9.62
C GLU A 269 17.29 -0.65 9.67
N LEU A 270 16.68 -1.26 8.65
CA LEU A 270 15.25 -1.54 8.62
C LEU A 270 14.88 -2.63 9.63
N ALA A 271 15.61 -3.73 9.68
CA ALA A 271 15.34 -4.85 10.58
C ALA A 271 15.53 -4.47 12.07
N ALA A 272 16.47 -3.56 12.37
CA ALA A 272 16.72 -3.04 13.71
C ALA A 272 15.52 -2.27 14.29
N LYS A 273 14.62 -1.74 13.44
CA LYS A 273 13.38 -1.09 13.87
C LYS A 273 12.28 -2.08 14.26
N ALA A 274 12.58 -3.38 14.29
CA ALA A 274 11.69 -4.48 14.67
C ALA A 274 10.36 -4.45 13.90
N THR A 275 10.44 -4.32 12.57
CA THR A 275 9.25 -4.26 11.72
C THR A 275 8.53 -5.61 11.71
N SER A 276 7.20 -5.61 11.60
CA SER A 276 6.39 -6.83 11.44
C SER A 276 6.34 -7.33 9.99
N LYS A 277 7.17 -6.78 9.11
CA LYS A 277 7.14 -7.08 7.68
C LYS A 277 7.97 -8.33 7.39
N GLY A 278 7.34 -9.50 7.34
CA GLY A 278 8.03 -10.76 7.03
C GLY A 278 8.83 -10.74 5.73
N TRP A 279 8.40 -9.98 4.72
CA TRP A 279 9.13 -9.86 3.46
C TRP A 279 10.45 -9.08 3.56
N LEU A 280 10.62 -8.17 4.52
CA LEU A 280 11.91 -7.51 4.76
C LEU A 280 12.97 -8.55 5.11
N TYR A 281 12.62 -9.45 6.03
CA TYR A 281 13.49 -10.54 6.45
C TYR A 281 13.70 -11.54 5.30
N LEU A 282 12.68 -11.79 4.47
CA LEU A 282 12.86 -12.59 3.26
C LEU A 282 13.94 -12.02 2.34
N GLU A 283 13.89 -10.71 2.05
CA GLU A 283 14.87 -10.03 1.19
C GLU A 283 16.27 -10.04 1.80
N ARG A 284 16.40 -9.72 3.11
CA ARG A 284 17.69 -9.73 3.79
C ARG A 284 18.28 -11.13 3.87
N GLY A 285 17.46 -12.14 4.12
CA GLY A 285 17.87 -13.54 4.14
C GLY A 285 18.37 -14.01 2.77
N ASP A 286 17.70 -13.59 1.69
CA ASP A 286 18.16 -13.89 0.33
C ASP A 286 19.48 -13.15 -0.01
N LEU A 287 19.68 -11.91 0.45
CA LEU A 287 20.96 -11.22 0.32
C LEU A 287 22.08 -11.92 1.10
N HIS A 288 21.79 -12.39 2.32
CA HIS A 288 22.70 -13.23 3.09
C HIS A 288 23.07 -14.51 2.35
N MET A 289 22.10 -15.17 1.71
CA MET A 289 22.35 -16.34 0.89
C MET A 289 23.27 -16.04 -0.30
N GLN A 290 23.02 -14.94 -1.01
CA GLN A 290 23.85 -14.50 -2.14
C GLN A 290 25.29 -14.16 -1.72
N THR A 291 25.48 -13.67 -0.50
CA THR A 291 26.79 -13.29 0.07
C THR A 291 27.46 -14.43 0.84
N GLY A 292 26.86 -15.62 0.88
CA GLY A 292 27.40 -16.81 1.55
C GLY A 292 27.17 -16.88 3.07
N ASN A 293 26.43 -15.94 3.65
CA ASN A 293 26.03 -15.99 5.06
C ASN A 293 24.82 -16.91 5.28
N ILE A 294 25.05 -18.23 5.23
CA ILE A 294 23.99 -19.24 5.35
C ILE A 294 23.24 -19.16 6.69
N ALA A 295 23.97 -18.90 7.78
CA ALA A 295 23.38 -18.77 9.10
C ALA A 295 22.44 -17.56 9.20
N GLY A 296 22.87 -16.40 8.70
CA GLY A 296 22.04 -15.21 8.61
C GLY A 296 20.81 -15.41 7.72
N ALA A 297 20.99 -16.04 6.56
CA ALA A 297 19.90 -16.37 5.63
C ALA A 297 18.81 -17.21 6.30
N THR A 298 19.23 -18.26 7.02
CA THR A 298 18.32 -19.19 7.71
C THR A 298 17.55 -18.50 8.83
N ALA A 299 18.24 -17.68 9.64
CA ALA A 299 17.61 -16.95 10.73
C ALA A 299 16.55 -15.95 10.20
N ASP A 300 16.86 -15.28 9.10
CA ASP A 300 15.96 -14.31 8.48
C ASP A 300 14.75 -14.97 7.80
N TRP A 301 14.94 -16.08 7.09
CA TRP A 301 13.80 -16.80 6.53
C TRP A 301 12.90 -17.38 7.64
N GLN A 302 13.48 -17.87 8.74
CA GLN A 302 12.68 -18.30 9.89
C GLN A 302 11.86 -17.13 10.45
N ARG A 303 12.50 -15.98 10.66
CA ARG A 303 11.80 -14.78 11.13
C ARG A 303 10.70 -14.34 10.17
N ALA A 304 10.95 -14.42 8.85
CA ALA A 304 9.96 -14.12 7.84
C ALA A 304 8.76 -15.08 7.92
N ALA A 305 9.01 -16.38 8.10
CA ALA A 305 7.98 -17.40 8.25
C ALA A 305 7.14 -17.21 9.52
N ASP A 306 7.78 -16.88 10.64
CA ASP A 306 7.10 -16.57 11.92
C ASP A 306 6.17 -15.34 11.78
N LEU A 307 6.51 -14.43 10.88
CA LEU A 307 5.70 -13.27 10.51
C LEU A 307 4.65 -13.58 9.42
N GLY A 308 4.41 -14.86 9.13
CA GLY A 308 3.37 -15.32 8.20
C GLY A 308 3.77 -15.28 6.73
N ASN A 309 5.06 -15.13 6.39
CA ASN A 309 5.50 -15.20 5.00
C ASN A 309 5.57 -16.67 4.53
N THR A 310 4.64 -17.05 3.65
CA THR A 310 4.53 -18.42 3.12
C THR A 310 5.71 -18.80 2.24
N GLU A 311 6.28 -17.85 1.50
CA GLU A 311 7.43 -18.08 0.61
C GLU A 311 8.70 -18.43 1.41
N ALA A 312 8.86 -17.80 2.58
CA ALA A 312 9.93 -18.13 3.52
C ALA A 312 9.70 -19.51 4.16
N ALA A 313 8.47 -19.82 4.53
CA ALA A 313 8.11 -21.14 5.07
C ALA A 313 8.37 -22.27 4.05
N GLU A 314 8.04 -22.03 2.78
CA GLU A 314 8.34 -22.94 1.67
C GLU A 314 9.85 -23.16 1.52
N ARG A 315 10.67 -22.09 1.52
CA ARG A 315 12.15 -22.18 1.46
C ARG A 315 12.71 -23.07 2.57
N ILE A 316 12.21 -22.92 3.80
CA ILE A 316 12.64 -23.73 4.95
C ILE A 316 12.23 -25.20 4.75
N SER A 317 10.99 -25.44 4.31
CA SER A 317 10.45 -26.79 4.12
C SER A 317 11.13 -27.58 2.99
N ALA A 318 11.61 -26.90 1.94
CA ALA A 318 12.24 -27.52 0.78
C ALA A 318 13.65 -28.08 1.06
N GLY A 319 14.23 -27.81 2.24
CA GLY A 319 15.56 -28.25 2.61
C GLY A 319 16.65 -27.49 1.85
N PHE A 320 17.42 -26.67 2.58
CA PHE A 320 18.49 -25.84 2.06
C PHE A 320 19.44 -26.61 1.14
N GLN A 321 19.37 -26.38 -0.17
CA GLN A 321 20.44 -26.75 -1.10
C GLN A 321 21.03 -25.47 -1.68
N ALA A 322 22.16 -25.07 -1.10
CA ALA A 322 22.99 -24.02 -1.68
C ALA A 322 23.28 -24.33 -3.15
N PRO A 323 23.26 -23.33 -4.05
CA PRO A 323 23.98 -23.48 -5.30
C PRO A 323 25.45 -23.63 -4.92
N LEU A 324 25.97 -24.86 -5.01
CA LEU A 324 27.42 -25.08 -4.95
C LEU A 324 28.05 -24.17 -6.01
N ALA A 325 28.86 -23.23 -5.54
CA ALA A 325 29.66 -22.37 -6.40
C ALA A 325 30.36 -23.23 -7.46
N LYS A 326 30.20 -22.84 -8.73
CA LYS A 326 31.04 -23.30 -9.82
C LYS A 326 31.87 -22.13 -10.30
#